data_AF-A0A7W1AW02-F1
#
_entry.id   AF-A0A7W1AW02-F1
#
_cell.length_a   1.000
_cell.length_b   1.000
_cell.length_c   1.000
_cell.angle_alpha   90.00
_cell.angle_beta   90.00
_cell.angle_gamma   90.00
#
_symmetry.space_group_name_H-M   'P 1'
#
loop_
_entity.id
_entity.type
_entity.pdbx_description
1 polymer ?
#
loop_
_entity_poly.entity_id
_entity_poly.type
_entity_poly.pdbx_seq_one_letter_code
_entity_poly.pdbx_strand_id
1 'polypeptide(L)'
;WASASPDAERRVRELIAFSYPRLARYEATHRAALLLALRQWAERRAGTLGTEAPIVRGNRKALLRNALAPLQGTVSGQAFDKVEQSLSLIFGIEAIIVLRDIWGLDGEEAREVAVWAAHALVRTAIVEAAAGDVVSPAQGSSENAASRPRRKSSDAAVRQAR
;
A
#
# COMPACT_ATOMS: atom_id res chain seq x y z
N TRP A 1 -9.40 13.52 12.21
CA TRP A 1 -8.19 13.49 13.06
C TRP A 1 -7.26 14.59 12.58
N ALA A 2 -6.60 15.28 13.50
CA ALA A 2 -5.57 16.28 13.23
C ALA A 2 -4.61 16.33 14.42
N SER A 3 -3.38 16.79 14.19
CA SER A 3 -2.35 16.95 15.22
C SER A 3 -1.61 18.28 15.06
N ALA A 4 -1.28 18.89 16.19
CA ALA A 4 -0.44 20.10 16.27
C ALA A 4 1.04 19.77 16.54
N SER A 5 1.39 18.49 16.76
CA SER A 5 2.76 18.09 17.03
C SER A 5 3.66 18.36 15.81
N PRO A 6 4.87 18.94 16.00
CA PRO A 6 5.88 19.04 14.94
C PRO A 6 6.63 17.71 14.74
N ASP A 7 6.45 16.74 15.64
CA ASP A 7 7.15 15.45 15.59
C ASP A 7 6.31 14.38 14.86
N ALA A 8 6.87 13.77 13.82
CA ALA A 8 6.19 12.81 12.96
C ALA A 8 5.83 11.50 13.70
N GLU A 9 6.70 10.97 14.56
CA GLU A 9 6.41 9.76 15.35
C GLU A 9 5.19 9.98 16.25
N ARG A 10 5.15 11.11 16.95
CA ARG A 10 4.03 11.51 17.83
C ARG A 10 2.74 11.67 17.04
N ARG A 11 2.77 12.31 15.86
CA ARG A 11 1.58 12.42 14.99
C ARG A 11 1.06 11.06 14.57
N VAL A 12 1.94 10.14 14.17
CA VAL A 12 1.56 8.79 13.77
C VAL A 12 0.98 7.99 14.94
N ARG A 13 1.57 8.09 16.14
CA ARG A 13 0.99 7.52 17.37
C ARG A 13 -0.40 8.06 17.65
N GLU A 14 -0.60 9.37 17.58
CA GLU A 14 -1.89 10.01 17.82
C GLU A 14 -2.94 9.56 16.79
N LEU A 15 -2.56 9.40 15.52
CA LEU A 15 -3.44 8.89 14.47
C LEU A 15 -3.87 7.45 14.78
N ILE A 16 -2.93 6.58 15.15
CA ILE A 16 -3.20 5.19 15.51
C ILE A 16 -4.09 5.11 16.75
N ALA A 17 -3.76 5.85 17.80
CA ALA A 17 -4.56 5.93 19.03
C ALA A 17 -5.99 6.44 18.78
N PHE A 18 -6.16 7.37 17.84
CA PHE A 18 -7.48 7.82 17.41
C PHE A 18 -8.25 6.76 16.60
N SER A 19 -7.56 6.01 15.74
CA SER A 19 -8.21 5.20 14.71
C SER A 19 -8.50 3.77 15.15
N TYR A 20 -7.61 3.16 15.93
CA TYR A 20 -7.72 1.75 16.33
C TYR A 20 -8.98 1.44 17.13
N PRO A 21 -9.37 2.23 18.14
CA PRO A 21 -10.63 2.01 18.84
C PRO A 21 -11.86 2.09 17.91
N ARG A 22 -11.81 2.94 16.89
CA ARG A 22 -12.90 3.07 15.89
C ARG A 22 -12.91 1.88 14.92
N LEU A 23 -11.73 1.42 14.50
CA LEU A 23 -11.61 0.21 13.66
C LEU A 23 -12.18 -1.01 14.39
N ALA A 24 -11.84 -1.18 15.67
CA ALA A 24 -12.37 -2.25 16.51
C ALA A 24 -13.88 -2.11 16.74
N ARG A 25 -14.37 -0.90 17.03
CA ARG A 25 -15.82 -0.65 17.24
C ARG A 25 -16.66 -1.00 16.00
N TYR A 26 -16.14 -0.74 14.81
CA TYR A 26 -16.85 -0.99 13.55
C TYR A 26 -16.22 -2.14 12.75
N GLU A 27 -15.63 -3.12 13.43
CA GLU A 27 -14.82 -4.15 12.79
C GLU A 27 -15.62 -4.96 11.76
N ALA A 28 -16.84 -5.37 12.10
CA ALA A 28 -17.73 -6.11 11.21
C ALA A 28 -17.99 -5.36 9.89
N THR A 29 -18.23 -4.05 9.96
CA THR A 29 -18.45 -3.21 8.78
C THR A 29 -17.20 -3.12 7.91
N HIS A 30 -16.03 -2.97 8.51
CA HIS A 30 -14.76 -2.92 7.78
C HIS A 30 -14.42 -4.28 7.14
N ARG A 31 -14.69 -5.39 7.82
CA ARG A 31 -14.53 -6.74 7.26
C ARG A 31 -15.47 -6.98 6.09
N ALA A 32 -16.73 -6.55 6.18
CA ALA A 32 -17.68 -6.64 5.07
C ALA A 32 -17.23 -5.83 3.85
N ALA A 33 -16.73 -4.60 4.07
CA ALA A 33 -16.17 -3.79 2.99
C ALA A 33 -14.91 -4.43 2.36
N LEU A 34 -14.07 -5.09 3.16
CA LEU A 34 -12.93 -5.85 2.66
C LEU A 34 -13.36 -7.06 1.82
N LEU A 35 -14.33 -7.84 2.30
CA LEU A 35 -14.88 -8.98 1.58
C LEU A 35 -15.45 -8.56 0.22
N LEU A 36 -16.24 -7.46 0.19
CA LEU A 36 -16.78 -6.92 -1.04
C LEU A 36 -15.67 -6.48 -2.01
N ALA A 37 -14.60 -5.83 -1.51
CA ALA A 37 -13.47 -5.43 -2.34
C ALA A 37 -12.75 -6.62 -2.99
N LEU A 38 -12.55 -7.70 -2.23
CA LEU A 38 -11.94 -8.92 -2.72
C LEU A 38 -12.82 -9.61 -3.77
N ARG A 39 -14.14 -9.65 -3.53
CA ARG A 39 -15.12 -10.17 -4.49
C ARG A 39 -15.11 -9.40 -5.80
N GLN A 40 -15.22 -8.07 -5.75
CA GLN A 40 -15.19 -7.22 -6.94
C GLN A 40 -13.87 -7.36 -7.71
N TRP A 41 -12.75 -7.53 -7.02
CA TRP A 41 -11.46 -7.80 -7.66
C TRP A 41 -11.48 -9.13 -8.43
N ALA A 42 -12.02 -10.19 -7.83
CA ALA A 42 -12.10 -11.51 -8.45
C ALA A 42 -13.04 -11.51 -9.66
N GLU A 43 -14.22 -10.91 -9.55
CA GLU A 43 -15.19 -10.78 -10.65
C GLU A 43 -14.63 -9.95 -11.81
N ARG A 44 -13.88 -8.87 -11.51
CA ARG A 44 -13.19 -8.08 -12.54
C ARG A 44 -12.16 -8.91 -13.29
N ARG A 45 -11.38 -9.72 -12.58
CA ARG A 45 -10.38 -10.61 -13.20
C ARG A 45 -11.02 -11.71 -14.05
N ALA A 46 -12.20 -12.17 -13.66
CA ALA A 46 -12.97 -13.15 -14.41
C ALA A 46 -13.79 -12.55 -15.59
N GLY A 47 -13.80 -11.22 -15.75
CA GLY A 47 -14.62 -10.55 -16.77
C GLY A 47 -16.13 -10.62 -16.50
N THR A 48 -16.53 -10.88 -15.25
CA THR A 48 -17.93 -11.05 -14.83
C THR A 48 -18.45 -9.89 -13.99
N LEU A 49 -17.60 -8.91 -13.66
CA LEU A 49 -18.03 -7.72 -12.93
C LEU A 49 -19.03 -6.92 -13.77
N GLY A 50 -20.19 -6.62 -13.18
CA GLY A 50 -21.22 -5.79 -13.80
C GLY A 50 -20.85 -4.30 -13.84
N THR A 51 -21.87 -3.44 -13.89
CA THR A 51 -21.72 -1.98 -13.93
C THR A 51 -21.66 -1.32 -12.55
N GLU A 52 -21.55 -2.11 -11.48
CA GLU A 52 -21.52 -1.59 -10.13
C GLU A 52 -20.27 -0.73 -9.84
N ALA A 53 -20.46 0.28 -8.99
CA ALA A 53 -19.36 1.15 -8.60
C ALA A 53 -18.30 0.38 -7.79
N PRO A 54 -17.01 0.64 -8.01
CA PRO A 54 -15.96 0.07 -7.18
C PRO A 54 -16.10 0.50 -5.72
N ILE A 55 -15.95 -0.43 -4.80
CA ILE A 55 -15.88 -0.09 -3.38
C ILE A 55 -14.65 0.78 -3.09
N VAL A 56 -14.86 1.93 -2.43
CA VAL A 56 -13.79 2.86 -2.08
C VAL A 56 -13.32 2.62 -0.65
N ARG A 57 -12.01 2.42 -0.48
CA ARG A 57 -11.39 2.07 0.80
C ARG A 57 -10.97 3.30 1.60
N GLY A 58 -11.97 4.01 2.14
CA GLY A 58 -11.79 5.06 3.17
C GLY A 58 -10.82 6.19 2.82
N ASN A 59 -10.51 7.03 3.81
CA ASN A 59 -9.63 8.20 3.66
C ASN A 59 -8.19 7.96 4.13
N ARG A 60 -7.69 6.72 3.97
CA ARG A 60 -6.42 6.27 4.56
C ARG A 60 -5.22 7.12 4.13
N LYS A 61 -5.08 7.36 2.83
CA LYS A 61 -3.95 8.12 2.26
C LYS A 61 -3.89 9.54 2.82
N ALA A 62 -5.00 10.26 2.84
CA ALA A 62 -5.01 11.63 3.35
C ALA A 62 -4.68 11.70 4.85
N LEU A 63 -5.15 10.74 5.66
CA LEU A 63 -4.82 10.67 7.08
C LEU A 63 -3.32 10.42 7.31
N LEU A 64 -2.74 9.45 6.59
CA LEU A 64 -1.32 9.13 6.69
C LEU A 64 -0.43 10.27 6.20
N ARG A 65 -0.76 10.86 5.05
CA ARG A 65 -0.04 12.04 4.54
C ARG A 65 -0.09 13.23 5.51
N ASN A 66 -1.22 13.44 6.20
CA ASN A 66 -1.32 14.45 7.25
C ASN A 66 -0.45 14.11 8.48
N ALA A 67 -0.43 12.84 8.90
CA ALA A 67 0.42 12.42 10.01
C ALA A 67 1.92 12.57 9.70
N LEU A 68 2.31 12.32 8.45
CA LEU A 68 3.67 12.45 7.96
C LEU A 68 4.06 13.88 7.55
N ALA A 69 3.17 14.86 7.67
CA ALA A 69 3.43 16.23 7.23
C ALA A 69 4.78 16.82 7.70
N PRO A 70 5.27 16.57 8.93
CA PRO A 70 6.58 17.10 9.34
C PRO A 70 7.78 16.55 8.59
N LEU A 71 7.64 15.42 7.88
CA LEU A 71 8.71 14.86 7.05
C LEU A 71 8.78 15.51 5.66
N GLN A 72 7.79 16.35 5.29
CA GLN A 72 7.80 17.03 4.00
C GLN A 72 8.97 18.01 3.94
N GLY A 73 9.83 17.84 2.93
CA GLY A 73 11.03 18.65 2.76
C GLY A 73 12.23 18.19 3.58
N THR A 74 12.07 17.22 4.49
CA THR A 74 13.19 16.60 5.23
C THR A 74 13.63 15.26 4.65
N VAL A 75 12.74 14.60 3.91
CA VAL A 75 13.03 13.35 3.19
C VAL A 75 12.74 13.53 1.69
N SER A 76 13.35 12.72 0.82
CA SER A 76 13.05 12.75 -0.62
C SER A 76 11.59 12.35 -0.88
N GLY A 77 11.04 12.77 -2.02
CA GLY A 77 9.67 12.41 -2.40
C GLY A 77 9.45 10.89 -2.47
N GLN A 78 10.45 10.16 -2.97
CA GLN A 78 10.41 8.70 -3.04
C GLN A 78 10.40 8.07 -1.64
N ALA A 79 11.25 8.56 -0.72
CA ALA A 79 11.26 8.09 0.67
C ALA A 79 9.93 8.41 1.39
N PHE A 80 9.36 9.59 1.14
CA PHE A 80 8.05 9.98 1.67
C PHE A 80 6.94 9.03 1.22
N ASP A 81 6.88 8.72 -0.08
CA ASP A 81 5.88 7.79 -0.61
C ASP A 81 6.08 6.37 -0.08
N LYS A 82 7.33 5.91 0.04
CA LYS A 82 7.67 4.60 0.62
C LYS A 82 7.18 4.48 2.07
N VAL A 83 7.41 5.49 2.92
CA VAL A 83 6.93 5.44 4.31
C VAL A 83 5.41 5.56 4.41
N GLU A 84 4.75 6.38 3.58
CA GLU A 84 3.29 6.47 3.53
C GLU A 84 2.63 5.14 3.12
N GLN A 85 3.17 4.50 2.09
CA GLN A 85 2.71 3.20 1.62
C GLN A 85 2.96 2.11 2.67
N SER A 86 4.12 2.12 3.32
CA SER A 86 4.46 1.16 4.37
C SER A 86 3.54 1.29 5.58
N LEU A 87 3.25 2.53 6.02
CA LEU A 87 2.27 2.77 7.09
C LEU A 87 0.87 2.30 6.71
N SER A 88 0.51 2.29 5.42
CA SER A 88 -0.79 1.77 4.96
C SER A 88 -0.97 0.27 5.20
N LEU A 89 0.12 -0.49 5.32
CA LEU A 89 0.10 -1.93 5.64
C LEU A 89 -0.33 -2.19 7.07
N ILE A 90 0.12 -1.33 8.00
CA ILE A 90 -0.18 -1.45 9.42
C ILE A 90 -1.39 -0.63 9.84
N PHE A 91 -1.86 0.33 9.03
CA PHE A 91 -2.97 1.20 9.38
C PHE A 91 -4.24 0.75 8.65
N GLY A 92 -4.99 -0.21 9.23
CA GLY A 92 -6.19 -0.72 8.58
C GLY A 92 -6.86 -1.88 9.29
N ILE A 93 -8.01 -2.30 8.74
CA ILE A 93 -8.70 -3.51 9.20
C ILE A 93 -7.86 -4.76 8.93
N GLU A 94 -7.02 -4.73 7.90
CA GLU A 94 -6.12 -5.81 7.52
C GLU A 94 -5.11 -6.11 8.64
N ALA A 95 -4.55 -5.08 9.28
CA ALA A 95 -3.65 -5.22 10.41
C ALA A 95 -4.39 -5.77 11.64
N ILE A 96 -5.60 -5.29 11.91
CA ILE A 96 -6.45 -5.80 13.00
C ILE A 96 -6.75 -7.29 12.79
N ILE A 97 -7.11 -7.70 11.57
CA ILE A 97 -7.35 -9.11 11.23
C ILE A 97 -6.12 -9.96 11.53
N VAL A 98 -4.92 -9.55 11.09
CA VAL A 98 -3.69 -10.30 11.38
C VAL A 98 -3.42 -10.40 12.88
N LEU A 99 -3.47 -9.27 13.59
CA LEU A 99 -3.12 -9.22 15.02
C LEU A 99 -4.14 -9.95 15.91
N ARG A 100 -5.43 -9.93 15.54
CA ARG A 100 -6.48 -10.60 16.32
C ARG A 100 -6.66 -12.06 15.92
N ASP A 101 -6.78 -12.34 14.63
CA ASP A 101 -7.20 -13.68 14.15
C ASP A 101 -6.04 -14.68 14.17
N ILE A 102 -4.80 -14.22 13.94
CA ILE A 102 -3.61 -15.09 13.94
C ILE A 102 -2.95 -15.09 15.33
N TRP A 103 -2.78 -13.92 15.93
CA TRP A 103 -2.02 -13.77 17.17
C TRP A 103 -2.88 -13.72 18.44
N GLY A 104 -4.20 -13.58 18.32
CA GLY A 104 -5.12 -13.58 19.46
C GLY A 104 -5.07 -12.32 20.31
N LEU A 105 -4.46 -11.23 19.82
CA LEU A 105 -4.31 -9.98 20.59
C LEU A 105 -5.65 -9.29 20.80
N ASP A 106 -5.78 -8.62 21.94
CA ASP A 106 -6.88 -7.68 22.16
C ASP A 106 -6.68 -6.36 21.39
N GLY A 107 -7.65 -5.45 21.50
CA GLY A 107 -7.61 -4.18 20.76
C GLY A 107 -6.48 -3.24 21.21
N GLU A 108 -6.08 -3.30 22.47
CA GLU A 108 -5.03 -2.47 23.04
C GLU A 108 -3.65 -3.04 22.69
N GLU A 109 -3.45 -4.35 22.87
CA GLU A 109 -2.25 -5.06 22.46
C GLU A 109 -1.98 -4.88 20.96
N ALA A 110 -3.01 -5.04 20.12
CA ALA A 110 -2.89 -4.80 18.68
C ALA A 110 -2.52 -3.35 18.36
N ARG A 111 -3.02 -2.38 19.13
CA ARG A 111 -2.68 -0.96 18.98
C ARG A 111 -1.23 -0.70 19.37
N GLU A 112 -0.74 -1.29 20.45
CA GLU A 112 0.65 -1.14 20.89
C GLU A 112 1.65 -1.68 19.86
N VAL A 113 1.39 -2.88 19.33
CA VAL A 113 2.20 -3.47 18.26
C VAL A 113 2.20 -2.58 17.01
N ALA A 114 1.04 -2.05 16.63
CA ALA A 114 0.93 -1.16 15.49
C ALA A 114 1.69 0.16 15.69
N VAL A 115 1.60 0.78 16.87
CA VAL A 115 2.38 1.98 17.20
C VAL A 115 3.88 1.69 17.12
N TRP A 116 4.32 0.57 17.70
CA TRP A 116 5.73 0.18 17.67
C TRP A 116 6.25 0.02 16.23
N ALA A 117 5.50 -0.72 15.39
CA ALA A 117 5.86 -0.91 13.98
C ALA A 117 5.86 0.41 13.20
N ALA A 118 4.88 1.28 13.46
CA ALA A 118 4.77 2.58 12.80
C ALA A 118 5.97 3.49 13.12
N HIS A 119 6.38 3.53 14.38
CA HIS A 119 7.57 4.28 14.81
C HIS A 119 8.83 3.74 14.14
N ALA A 120 8.98 2.41 14.04
CA ALA A 120 10.12 1.82 13.35
C ALA A 120 10.21 2.28 11.89
N LEU A 121 9.08 2.27 11.16
CA LEU A 121 9.01 2.72 9.77
C LEU A 121 9.36 4.21 9.61
N VAL A 122 8.85 5.07 10.50
CA VAL A 122 9.17 6.51 10.50
C VAL A 122 10.65 6.75 10.78
N ARG A 123 11.21 6.08 11.79
CA ARG A 123 12.64 6.18 12.12
C ARG A 123 13.52 5.72 10.97
N THR A 124 13.19 4.61 10.33
CA THR A 124 13.93 4.12 9.15
C THR A 124 13.95 5.18 8.05
N ALA A 125 12.80 5.80 7.75
CA ALA A 125 12.75 6.86 6.74
C ALA A 125 13.62 8.08 7.09
N ILE A 126 13.65 8.49 8.36
CA ILE A 126 14.49 9.59 8.84
C ILE A 126 15.98 9.24 8.74
N VAL A 127 16.36 8.01 9.10
CA VAL A 127 17.74 7.54 9.04
C VAL A 127 18.23 7.41 7.59
N GLU A 128 17.43 6.84 6.69
CA GLU A 128 17.73 6.74 5.26
C GLU A 128 17.94 8.15 4.64
N ALA A 129 17.09 9.11 5.01
CA ALA A 129 17.22 10.50 4.56
C ALA A 129 18.48 11.19 5.10
N ALA A 130 18.83 10.97 6.38
CA ALA A 130 20.06 11.52 6.97
C ALA A 130 21.33 10.90 6.37
N ALA A 131 21.26 9.65 5.91
CA ALA A 131 22.33 8.96 5.18
C ALA A 131 22.44 9.39 3.70
N GLY A 132 21.57 10.30 3.24
CA GLY A 132 21.64 10.90 1.91
C GLY A 132 21.06 10.04 0.78
N ASP A 133 20.12 9.13 1.07
CA ASP A 133 19.50 8.23 0.09
C ASP A 133 20.53 7.58 -0.86
N VAL A 134 21.26 6.56 -0.39
CA VAL A 134 22.08 5.70 -1.25
C VAL A 134 21.16 4.86 -2.14
N VAL A 135 20.60 5.48 -3.18
CA VAL A 135 20.16 4.78 -4.39
C VAL A 135 21.33 4.84 -5.37
N SER A 136 22.16 3.79 -5.33
CA SER A 136 23.07 3.51 -6.44
C SER A 136 22.23 3.29 -7.71
N PRO A 137 22.55 3.92 -8.86
CA PRO A 137 21.74 3.80 -10.05
C PRO A 137 21.79 2.36 -10.55
N ALA A 138 20.61 1.83 -10.92
CA ALA A 138 20.53 0.65 -11.77
C ALA A 138 21.36 0.90 -13.04
N GLN A 139 22.52 0.25 -13.14
CA GLN A 139 23.30 0.12 -14.36
C GLN A 139 23.30 -1.34 -14.81
N GLY A 140 22.98 -1.54 -16.10
CA GLY A 140 23.12 -2.78 -16.86
C GLY A 140 21.81 -3.59 -16.95
N SER A 141 21.13 -3.71 -18.08
CA SER A 141 21.67 -3.88 -19.44
C SER A 141 20.74 -3.30 -20.52
N SER A 142 21.25 -2.27 -21.19
CA SER A 142 21.07 -2.13 -22.63
C SER A 142 22.43 -2.40 -23.24
N GLU A 143 22.64 -3.61 -23.77
CA GLU A 143 23.68 -3.84 -24.77
C GLU A 143 23.10 -4.62 -25.95
N ASN A 144 23.13 -3.95 -27.09
CA ASN A 144 22.80 -4.41 -28.43
C ASN A 144 23.72 -5.56 -28.87
N ALA A 145 23.19 -6.52 -29.63
CA ALA A 145 23.84 -6.98 -30.86
C ALA A 145 22.85 -7.73 -31.77
N ALA A 146 22.67 -7.19 -32.97
CA ALA A 146 21.87 -7.74 -34.05
C ALA A 146 22.38 -9.10 -34.54
N SER A 147 21.48 -9.92 -35.09
CA SER A 147 21.68 -10.69 -36.34
C SER A 147 20.42 -11.50 -36.69
N ARG A 148 19.72 -11.06 -37.73
CA ARG A 148 18.65 -11.83 -38.39
C ARG A 148 19.27 -12.95 -39.24
N PRO A 149 18.51 -14.02 -39.55
CA PRO A 149 18.28 -14.19 -40.99
C PRO A 149 16.80 -14.41 -41.33
N ARG A 150 16.45 -13.91 -42.52
CA ARG A 150 15.21 -14.16 -43.25
C ARG A 150 15.18 -15.60 -43.73
N ARG A 151 13.99 -16.20 -43.77
CA ARG A 151 13.66 -17.23 -44.77
C ARG A 151 12.29 -16.91 -45.39
N LYS A 152 12.27 -16.84 -46.72
CA LYS A 152 11.13 -16.50 -47.59
C LYS A 152 10.30 -17.75 -47.95
N SER A 153 8.99 -17.51 -48.18
CA SER A 153 8.00 -18.12 -49.12
C SER A 153 7.99 -19.65 -49.30
N SER A 154 6.83 -20.34 -49.32
CA SER A 154 5.73 -20.22 -50.31
C SER A 154 4.46 -20.89 -49.76
N ASP A 155 3.28 -20.27 -49.81
CA ASP A 155 2.30 -20.28 -50.92
C ASP A 155 1.46 -21.57 -51.00
N ALA A 156 0.14 -21.47 -50.72
CA ALA A 156 -0.96 -22.05 -51.49
C ALA A 156 -2.30 -21.94 -50.75
N ALA A 157 -3.30 -21.55 -51.54
CA ALA A 157 -4.69 -21.26 -51.24
C ALA A 157 -5.56 -22.44 -50.75
N VAL A 158 -6.77 -22.10 -50.25
CA VAL A 158 -8.11 -22.65 -50.62
C VAL A 158 -9.13 -21.90 -49.73
N ARG A 159 -9.83 -20.87 -50.26
CA ARG A 159 -11.18 -20.87 -50.88
C ARG A 159 -12.34 -21.39 -50.00
N GLN A 160 -13.26 -20.45 -49.72
CA GLN A 160 -14.74 -20.51 -49.72
C GLN A 160 -15.50 -21.79 -49.31
N ALA A 161 -16.39 -21.61 -48.33
CA ALA A 161 -17.82 -21.99 -48.26
C ALA A 161 -18.21 -21.92 -46.75
N ARG A 162 -19.34 -21.40 -46.28
CA ARG A 162 -20.68 -21.21 -46.83
C ARG A 162 -21.44 -20.24 -45.91
#